data_AF-A0A1B6GS14-F1
#
_entry.id   AF-A0A1B6GS14-F1
#
_cell.length_a   1.000
_cell.length_b   1.000
_cell.length_c   1.000
_cell.angle_alpha   90.00
_cell.angle_beta   90.00
_cell.angle_gamma   90.00
#
_symmetry.space_group_name_H-M   'P 1'
#
loop_
_entity.id
_entity.type
_entity.pdbx_description
1 polymer ?
#
loop_
_entity_poly.entity_id
_entity_poly.type
_entity_poly.pdbx_seq_one_letter_code
_entity_poly.pdbx_strand_id
1 'polypeptide(L)'
;KGISKAMKAYLERAENFEKFIQKENQEFQIGKRHLANMMGADPEHFSQKDIDEAIEYLFPSGLYDKTARPVMKPPEEIFPKQKEAQFDVTGRPFHYLFYTLRPHFYELLHDIVDRIQQCYAIEDEN
;
A
#
# COMPACT_ATOMS: atom_id res chain seq x y z
N LYS A 1 6.16 8.01 32.03
CA LYS A 1 4.82 7.46 31.68
C LYS A 1 5.00 6.59 30.43
N GLY A 2 4.60 5.32 30.47
CA GLY A 2 4.77 4.39 29.36
C GLY A 2 3.64 4.50 28.32
N ILE A 3 3.96 4.15 27.09
CA ILE A 3 3.02 4.06 25.95
C ILE A 3 1.83 3.16 26.33
N SER A 4 0.62 3.53 25.90
CA SER A 4 -0.59 2.72 26.06
C SER A 4 -0.43 1.34 25.41
N LYS A 5 -0.99 0.29 26.02
CA LYS A 5 -0.96 -1.08 25.48
C LYS A 5 -1.54 -1.16 24.06
N ALA A 6 -2.60 -0.39 23.77
CA ALA A 6 -3.21 -0.33 22.45
C ALA A 6 -2.26 0.27 21.40
N MET A 7 -1.47 1.26 21.81
CA MET A 7 -0.54 1.98 20.95
C MET A 7 0.69 1.13 20.62
N LYS A 8 1.18 0.32 21.57
CA LYS A 8 2.21 -0.69 21.31
C LYS A 8 1.76 -1.77 20.33
N ALA A 9 0.56 -2.34 20.55
CA ALA A 9 0.01 -3.36 19.66
C ALA A 9 -0.18 -2.84 18.22
N TYR A 10 -0.49 -1.55 18.07
CA TYR A 10 -0.57 -0.92 16.75
C TYR A 10 0.79 -0.84 16.05
N LEU A 11 1.85 -0.41 16.75
CA LEU A 11 3.22 -0.38 16.21
C LEU A 11 3.70 -1.78 15.83
N GLU A 12 3.53 -2.75 16.71
CA GLU A 12 3.89 -4.15 16.44
C GLU A 12 3.15 -4.69 15.20
N ARG A 13 1.86 -4.34 15.04
CA ARG A 13 1.09 -4.73 13.87
C ARG A 13 1.64 -4.13 12.58
N ALA A 14 2.02 -2.85 12.60
CA ALA A 14 2.60 -2.17 11.45
C ALA A 14 3.94 -2.78 11.05
N GLU A 15 4.85 -3.01 12.02
CA GLU A 15 6.14 -3.66 11.77
C GLU A 15 5.98 -5.09 11.23
N ASN A 16 5.05 -5.86 11.80
CA ASN A 16 4.79 -7.23 11.34
C ASN A 16 4.23 -7.25 9.91
N PHE A 17 3.37 -6.29 9.58
CA PHE A 17 2.85 -6.15 8.22
C PHE A 17 3.94 -5.75 7.23
N GLU A 18 4.84 -4.84 7.60
CA GLU A 18 5.96 -4.46 6.74
C GLU A 18 6.88 -5.66 6.45
N LYS A 19 7.24 -6.42 7.50
CA LYS A 19 8.03 -7.65 7.36
C LYS A 19 7.32 -8.69 6.49
N PHE A 20 6.01 -8.82 6.65
CA PHE A 20 5.20 -9.70 5.82
C PHE A 20 5.26 -9.29 4.34
N ILE A 21 4.99 -8.03 4.01
CA ILE A 21 5.04 -7.55 2.62
C ILE A 21 6.44 -7.69 2.01
N GLN A 22 7.50 -7.39 2.78
CA GLN A 22 8.88 -7.59 2.30
C GLN A 22 9.16 -9.06 1.96
N LYS A 23 8.69 -9.99 2.79
CA LYS A 23 8.82 -11.42 2.54
C LYS A 23 8.04 -11.86 1.29
N GLU A 24 6.77 -11.47 1.17
CA GLU A 24 5.93 -11.81 0.02
C GLU A 24 6.51 -11.23 -1.29
N ASN A 25 7.13 -10.05 -1.23
CA ASN A 25 7.81 -9.46 -2.39
C ASN A 25 8.99 -10.33 -2.85
N GLN A 26 9.79 -10.85 -1.91
CA GLN A 26 10.89 -11.76 -2.25
C GLN A 26 10.38 -13.07 -2.83
N GLU A 27 9.33 -13.65 -2.22
CA GLU A 27 8.70 -14.88 -2.71
C GLU A 27 8.10 -14.69 -4.11
N PHE A 28 7.47 -13.54 -4.39
CA PHE A 28 6.96 -13.20 -5.72
C PHE A 28 8.08 -13.13 -6.76
N GLN A 29 9.22 -12.50 -6.46
CA GLN A 29 10.34 -12.42 -7.40
C GLN A 29 10.97 -13.79 -7.70
N ILE A 30 11.11 -14.63 -6.66
CA ILE A 30 11.61 -16.00 -6.82
C ILE A 30 10.61 -16.82 -7.64
N GLY A 31 9.32 -16.75 -7.31
CA GLY A 31 8.23 -17.41 -8.02
C GLY A 31 8.16 -16.99 -9.49
N LYS A 32 8.36 -15.70 -9.78
CA LYS A 32 8.37 -15.16 -11.14
C LYS A 32 9.46 -15.82 -11.98
N ARG A 33 10.67 -15.98 -11.43
CA ARG A 33 11.78 -16.66 -12.12
C ARG A 33 11.48 -18.15 -12.34
N HIS A 34 10.87 -18.81 -11.37
CA HIS A 34 10.45 -20.20 -11.53
C HIS A 34 9.36 -20.38 -12.58
N LEU A 35 8.37 -19.48 -12.63
CA LEU A 35 7.30 -19.49 -13.61
C LEU A 35 7.85 -19.28 -15.03
N ALA A 36 8.74 -18.31 -15.22
CA ALA A 36 9.42 -18.10 -16.49
C ALA A 36 10.19 -19.35 -16.93
N ASN A 37 10.92 -20.00 -16.01
CA ASN A 37 11.63 -21.25 -16.30
C ASN A 37 10.68 -22.40 -16.70
N MET A 38 9.52 -22.54 -16.03
CA MET A 38 8.52 -23.56 -16.38
C MET A 38 7.92 -23.34 -17.77
N MET A 39 7.72 -22.07 -18.16
CA MET A 39 7.19 -21.69 -19.46
C MET A 39 8.25 -21.59 -20.56
N GLY A 40 9.54 -21.78 -20.23
CA GLY A 40 10.64 -21.64 -21.17
C GLY A 40 10.87 -20.21 -21.68
N ALA A 41 10.43 -19.21 -20.91
CA ALA A 41 10.57 -17.79 -21.22
C ALA A 41 11.78 -17.16 -20.50
N ASP A 42 12.25 -16.01 -20.99
CA ASP A 42 13.32 -15.25 -20.33
C ASP A 42 12.80 -14.57 -19.05
N PRO A 43 13.39 -14.85 -17.86
CA PRO A 43 12.96 -14.25 -16.60
C PRO A 43 13.03 -12.72 -16.55
N GLU A 44 13.95 -12.10 -17.30
CA GLU A 44 14.17 -10.65 -17.25
C GLU A 44 13.08 -9.86 -17.98
N HIS A 45 12.59 -10.42 -19.09
CA HIS A 45 11.54 -9.81 -19.93
C HIS A 45 10.14 -10.36 -19.64
N PHE A 46 9.96 -11.11 -18.55
CA PHE A 46 8.67 -11.71 -18.19
C PHE A 46 7.73 -10.65 -17.61
N SER A 47 6.67 -10.31 -18.32
CA SER A 47 5.69 -9.28 -17.95
C SER A 47 4.55 -9.85 -17.10
N GLN A 48 3.74 -8.97 -16.50
CA GLN A 48 2.56 -9.41 -15.73
C GLN A 48 1.52 -10.12 -16.59
N LYS A 49 1.42 -9.77 -17.88
CA LYS A 49 0.51 -10.46 -18.81
C LYS A 49 0.94 -11.90 -19.04
N ASP A 50 2.24 -12.13 -19.20
CA ASP A 50 2.80 -13.47 -19.41
C ASP A 50 2.60 -14.34 -18.15
N ILE A 51 2.68 -13.72 -16.95
CA ILE A 51 2.32 -14.38 -15.69
C ILE A 51 0.84 -14.79 -15.70
N ASP A 52 -0.06 -13.86 -16.00
CA ASP A 52 -1.51 -14.11 -15.97
C ASP A 52 -1.91 -15.23 -16.95
N GLU A 53 -1.35 -15.22 -18.18
CA GLU A 53 -1.55 -16.26 -19.19
C GLU A 53 -1.00 -17.62 -18.75
N ALA A 54 0.21 -17.64 -18.17
CA ALA A 54 0.82 -18.86 -17.65
C ALA A 54 0.00 -19.47 -16.50
N ILE A 55 -0.52 -18.65 -15.60
CA ILE A 55 -1.37 -19.11 -14.49
C ILE A 55 -2.70 -19.66 -14.99
N GLU A 56 -3.33 -19.01 -15.98
CA GLU A 56 -4.57 -19.51 -16.59
C GLU A 56 -4.37 -20.86 -17.28
N TYR A 57 -3.20 -21.07 -17.91
CA TYR A 57 -2.84 -22.34 -18.53
C TYR A 57 -2.52 -23.44 -17.51
N LEU A 58 -1.71 -23.14 -16.50
CA LEU A 58 -1.26 -24.14 -15.50
C LEU A 58 -2.37 -24.51 -14.50
N PHE A 59 -3.22 -23.55 -14.14
CA PHE A 59 -4.30 -23.71 -13.16
C PHE A 59 -5.65 -23.27 -13.74
N PRO A 60 -6.19 -24.00 -14.72
CA PRO A 60 -7.43 -23.62 -15.39
C PRO A 60 -8.59 -23.62 -14.39
N SER A 61 -9.25 -22.47 -14.24
CA SER A 61 -10.41 -22.29 -13.36
C SER A 61 -11.66 -21.94 -14.16
N GLY A 62 -12.71 -22.74 -13.99
CA GLY A 62 -14.03 -22.52 -14.60
C GLY A 62 -14.94 -21.57 -13.81
N LEU A 63 -14.41 -20.87 -12.79
CA LEU A 63 -15.21 -19.96 -11.98
C LEU A 63 -15.66 -18.74 -12.80
N TYR A 64 -16.96 -18.44 -12.74
CA TYR A 64 -17.54 -17.26 -13.39
C TYR A 64 -16.98 -15.95 -12.81
N ASP A 65 -16.81 -15.89 -11.49
CA ASP A 65 -16.20 -14.75 -10.83
C ASP A 65 -14.69 -14.75 -11.08
N LYS A 66 -14.19 -13.71 -11.77
CA LYS A 66 -12.77 -13.54 -12.07
C LYS A 66 -11.93 -13.30 -10.81
N THR A 67 -12.52 -12.75 -9.74
CA THR A 67 -11.81 -12.45 -8.49
C THR A 67 -11.52 -13.71 -7.67
N ALA A 68 -12.26 -14.78 -7.91
CA ALA A 68 -12.09 -16.07 -7.25
C ALA A 68 -11.12 -17.02 -7.99
N ARG A 69 -10.59 -16.60 -9.15
CA ARG A 69 -9.63 -17.41 -9.92
C ARG A 69 -8.23 -17.32 -9.30
N PRO A 70 -7.36 -18.33 -9.55
CA PRO A 70 -5.96 -18.23 -9.18
C PRO A 70 -5.30 -16.99 -9.80
N VAL A 71 -4.57 -16.23 -9.00
CA VAL A 71 -3.87 -15.01 -9.44
C VAL A 71 -2.49 -14.96 -8.79
N MET A 72 -1.51 -14.46 -9.55
CA MET A 72 -0.16 -14.19 -9.06
C MET A 72 0.22 -12.76 -9.44
N LYS A 73 0.22 -11.85 -8.46
CA LYS A 73 0.46 -10.42 -8.65
C LYS A 73 1.40 -9.87 -7.58
N PRO A 74 1.99 -8.68 -7.78
CA PRO A 74 2.75 -8.01 -6.75
C PRO A 74 1.93 -7.89 -5.44
N PRO A 75 2.53 -8.18 -4.27
CA PRO A 75 1.86 -8.10 -2.98
C PRO A 75 1.13 -6.77 -2.71
N GLU A 76 1.64 -5.66 -3.23
CA GLU A 76 1.03 -4.32 -3.07
C GLU A 76 -0.34 -4.18 -3.76
N GLU A 77 -0.64 -5.00 -4.77
CA GLU A 77 -1.94 -5.02 -5.45
C GLU A 77 -2.93 -5.99 -4.77
N ILE A 78 -2.42 -7.02 -4.11
CA ILE A 78 -3.24 -8.05 -3.45
C ILE A 78 -3.63 -7.60 -2.04
N PHE A 79 -2.65 -7.12 -1.27
CA PHE A 79 -2.86 -6.74 0.12
C PHE A 79 -3.26 -5.26 0.22
N PRO A 80 -4.30 -4.92 1.00
CA PRO A 80 -4.69 -3.54 1.18
C PRO A 80 -3.57 -2.75 1.85
N LYS A 81 -3.31 -1.53 1.36
CA LYS A 81 -2.38 -0.60 1.99
C LYS A 81 -2.80 -0.34 3.43
N GLN A 82 -2.00 -0.82 4.39
CA GLN A 82 -2.22 -0.48 5.78
C GLN A 82 -1.75 0.96 6.02
N LYS A 83 -2.48 1.68 6.87
CA LYS A 83 -2.02 3.00 7.31
C LYS A 83 -0.74 2.82 8.11
N GLU A 84 0.28 3.57 7.75
CA GLU A 84 1.53 3.63 8.48
C GLU A 84 1.31 4.08 9.93
N ALA A 85 2.33 3.86 10.77
CA ALA A 85 2.33 4.39 12.12
C ALA A 85 2.19 5.92 12.07
N GLN A 86 1.15 6.46 12.71
CA GLN A 86 0.90 7.92 12.72
C GLN A 86 1.59 8.62 13.90
N PHE A 87 2.37 7.88 14.68
CA PHE A 87 3.01 8.36 15.89
C PHE A 87 4.31 7.60 16.13
N ASP A 88 5.19 8.26 16.87
CA ASP A 88 6.49 7.74 17.27
C ASP A 88 6.40 6.81 18.49
N VAL A 89 7.50 6.12 18.80
CA VAL A 89 7.68 5.28 20.00
C VAL A 89 7.47 6.09 21.28
N THR A 90 7.71 7.40 21.26
CA THR A 90 7.40 8.28 22.40
C THR A 90 5.90 8.52 22.63
N GLY A 91 5.07 8.12 21.66
CA GLY A 91 3.63 8.37 21.65
C GLY A 91 3.25 9.70 20.99
N ARG A 92 4.22 10.43 20.43
CA ARG A 92 3.99 11.72 19.77
C ARG A 92 3.47 11.50 18.34
N PRO A 93 2.30 12.04 17.97
CA PRO A 93 1.83 12.00 16.59
C PRO A 93 2.75 12.75 15.63
N PHE A 94 2.89 12.24 14.40
CA PHE A 94 3.65 12.90 13.33
C PHE A 94 2.89 14.10 12.75
N HIS A 95 1.57 13.97 12.62
CA HIS A 95 0.72 15.01 12.04
C HIS A 95 0.11 15.89 13.14
N TYR A 96 0.15 17.21 12.99
CA TYR A 96 -0.38 18.16 13.99
C TYR A 96 -1.91 18.05 14.16
N LEU A 97 -2.64 17.84 13.07
CA LEU A 97 -4.09 17.51 13.08
C LEU A 97 -4.42 16.05 13.44
N PHE A 98 -3.51 15.25 14.00
CA PHE A 98 -3.77 13.83 14.30
C PHE A 98 -5.04 13.60 15.14
N TYR A 99 -5.28 14.45 16.14
CA TYR A 99 -6.43 14.32 17.04
C TYR A 99 -7.79 14.64 16.40
N THR A 100 -7.81 15.07 15.13
CA THR A 100 -9.04 15.24 14.34
C THR A 100 -9.56 13.93 13.73
N LEU A 101 -8.86 12.80 13.93
CA LEU A 101 -9.10 11.47 13.34
C LEU A 101 -8.88 11.38 11.83
N ARG A 102 -8.98 12.49 11.09
CA ARG A 102 -8.78 12.56 9.64
C ARG A 102 -7.79 13.69 9.28
N PRO A 103 -6.51 13.56 9.67
CA PRO A 103 -5.50 14.63 9.52
C PRO A 103 -5.42 15.17 8.08
N HIS A 104 -5.20 14.30 7.08
CA HIS A 104 -5.08 14.72 5.68
C HIS A 104 -6.33 15.39 5.09
N PHE A 105 -7.51 15.03 5.59
CA PHE A 105 -8.75 15.66 5.12
C PHE A 105 -8.85 17.11 5.59
N TYR A 106 -8.56 17.35 6.88
CA TYR A 106 -8.60 18.70 7.43
C TYR A 106 -7.39 19.56 7.00
N GLU A 107 -6.23 18.93 6.77
CA GLU A 107 -5.08 19.59 6.17
C GLU A 107 -5.42 20.13 4.77
N LEU A 108 -6.04 19.29 3.92
CA LEU A 108 -6.48 19.73 2.60
C LEU A 108 -7.48 20.88 2.67
N LEU A 109 -8.43 20.85 3.62
CA LEU A 109 -9.37 21.96 3.82
C LEU A 109 -8.68 23.24 4.25
N HIS A 110 -7.70 23.13 5.15
CA HIS A 110 -6.90 24.27 5.59
C HIS A 110 -6.12 24.88 4.43
N ASP A 111 -5.43 24.04 3.65
CA ASP A 111 -4.67 24.47 2.47
C ASP A 111 -5.57 25.19 1.45
N ILE A 112 -6.78 24.67 1.20
CA ILE A 112 -7.73 25.32 0.29
C ILE A 112 -8.08 26.72 0.77
N VAL A 113 -8.40 26.89 2.05
CA VAL A 113 -8.74 28.20 2.62
C VAL A 113 -7.56 29.15 2.53
N ASP A 114 -6.35 28.68 2.85
CA ASP A 114 -5.13 29.48 2.77
C ASP A 114 -4.86 29.95 1.34
N ARG A 115 -5.05 29.07 0.34
CA ARG A 115 -4.92 29.44 -1.08
C ARG A 115 -5.97 30.46 -1.52
N ILE A 116 -7.22 30.33 -1.06
CA ILE A 116 -8.29 31.29 -1.35
C ILE A 116 -7.95 32.66 -0.76
N GLN A 117 -7.46 32.71 0.47
CA GLN A 117 -7.05 33.96 1.11
C GLN A 117 -5.88 34.63 0.39
N GLN A 118 -4.90 33.84 -0.08
CA GLN A 118 -3.81 34.36 -0.91
C GLN A 118 -4.33 35.00 -2.20
N CYS A 119 -5.32 34.38 -2.86
CA CYS A 119 -5.95 34.97 -4.04
C CYS A 119 -6.63 36.31 -3.72
N TYR A 120 -7.42 36.38 -2.65
CA TYR A 120 -8.08 37.63 -2.25
C TYR A 120 -7.09 38.74 -1.91
N ALA A 121 -5.99 38.42 -1.22
CA ALA A 121 -4.96 39.42 -0.90
C ALA A 121 -4.33 40.02 -2.17
N ILE A 122 -4.09 39.22 -3.21
CA ILE A 122 -3.58 39.69 -4.50
C ILE A 122 -4.62 40.56 -5.22
N GLU A 123 -5.90 40.18 -5.15
CA GLU A 123 -6.98 40.97 -5.74
C GLU A 123 -7.13 42.34 -5.06
N ASP A 124 -7.03 42.39 -3.74
CA ASP A 124 -7.16 43.62 -2.94
C ASP A 124 -5.94 44.57 -3.09
N GLU A 125 -4.78 44.06 -3.51
CA GLU A 125 -3.56 44.86 -3.78
C GLU A 125 -3.56 45.53 -5.18
N ASN A 126 -4.45 45.13 -6.09
CA ASN A 126 -4.60 45.71 -7.45
C ASN A 126 -5.71 46.77 -7.52
#